data_AF-A0AAN0K2X9-F1
#
_entry.id   AF-A0AAN0K2X9-F1
#
_cell.length_a   1.000
_cell.length_b   1.000
_cell.length_c   1.000
_cell.angle_alpha   90.00
_cell.angle_beta   90.00
_cell.angle_gamma   90.00
#
_symmetry.space_group_name_H-M   'P 1'
#
loop_
_entity.id
_entity.type
_entity.pdbx_description
1 polymer ?
#
loop_
_entity_poly.entity_id
_entity_poly.type
_entity_poly.pdbx_seq_one_letter_code
_entity_poly.pdbx_strand_id
1 'polypeptide(L)'
;MPILLFLLLLNQELILNEVPLLMTFIDEHPSGRLCVMYQKQIEAIDEMTTDSQRLYNFDPSKVKISELRAVQHNTKNELLIGYNMSCSVLALQDGMVFNSPETVWNAEPTSIGTD
;
A
#
# COMPACT_ATOMS: atom_id res chain seq x y z
N MET A 1 17.36 8.10 8.97
CA MET A 1 17.39 7.34 10.24
C MET A 1 16.36 6.25 10.11
N PRO A 2 16.67 4.99 10.42
CA PRO A 2 15.70 3.92 10.39
C PRO A 2 14.63 4.10 11.48
N ILE A 3 13.42 3.63 11.21
CA ILE A 3 12.27 3.68 12.13
C ILE A 3 11.96 2.27 12.58
N LEU A 4 11.87 2.09 13.89
CA LEU A 4 11.46 0.83 14.50
C LEU A 4 9.94 0.81 14.61
N LEU A 5 9.30 -0.15 13.94
CA LEU A 5 7.87 -0.37 14.05
C LEU A 5 7.62 -1.70 14.77
N PHE A 6 6.87 -1.63 15.87
CA PHE A 6 6.43 -2.81 16.60
C PHE A 6 5.04 -3.21 16.11
N LEU A 7 4.95 -4.30 15.36
CA LEU A 7 3.66 -4.83 14.90
C LEU A 7 3.16 -5.86 15.90
N LEU A 8 2.16 -5.46 16.69
CA LEU A 8 1.51 -6.32 17.69
C LEU A 8 0.97 -7.64 17.11
N LEU A 9 0.63 -7.66 15.81
CA LEU A 9 0.17 -8.85 15.12
C LEU A 9 1.28 -9.89 14.88
N LEU A 10 2.53 -9.44 14.71
CA LEU A 10 3.65 -10.28 14.27
C LEU A 10 4.56 -10.74 15.41
N ASN A 11 4.49 -10.13 16.60
CA ASN A 11 5.51 -10.27 17.65
C ASN A 11 6.95 -10.10 17.11
N GLN A 12 7.11 -9.30 16.06
CA GLN A 12 8.38 -9.01 15.40
C GLN A 12 8.58 -7.52 15.26
N GLU A 13 9.85 -7.13 15.31
CA GLU A 13 10.30 -5.76 15.08
C GLU A 13 10.71 -5.59 13.62
N LEU A 14 10.11 -4.61 12.95
CA LEU A 14 10.48 -4.25 11.58
C LEU A 14 11.24 -2.92 11.59
N ILE A 15 12.36 -2.92 10.86
CA ILE A 15 13.19 -1.74 10.66
C ILE A 15 12.89 -1.18 9.28
N LEU A 16 12.23 -0.03 9.23
CA LEU A 16 11.90 0.66 7.99
C LEU A 16 12.91 1.77 7.70
N ASN A 17 13.25 1.96 6.43
CA ASN A 17 14.19 2.99 6.00
C ASN A 17 13.55 4.39 5.93
N GLU A 18 12.23 4.45 5.77
CA GLU A 18 11.45 5.67 5.63
C GLU A 18 10.20 5.63 6.53
N VAL A 19 9.61 6.80 6.82
CA VAL A 19 8.36 6.90 7.60
C VAL A 19 7.20 6.38 6.74
N PRO A 20 6.47 5.34 7.16
CA PRO A 20 5.28 4.91 6.45
C PRO A 20 4.15 5.93 6.61
N LEU A 21 3.41 6.19 5.53
CA LEU A 21 2.21 7.02 5.54
C LEU A 21 0.98 6.21 5.95
N LEU A 22 0.83 5.03 5.35
CA LEU A 22 -0.23 4.08 5.62
C LEU A 22 0.33 2.66 5.55
N MET A 23 -0.38 1.75 6.19
CA MET A 23 -0.09 0.33 6.16
C MET A 23 -1.39 -0.46 6.10
N THR A 24 -1.37 -1.59 5.40
CA THR A 24 -2.45 -2.56 5.41
C THR A 24 -1.90 -3.97 5.34
N PHE A 25 -2.66 -4.95 5.82
CA PHE A 25 -2.29 -6.35 5.71
C PHE A 25 -2.87 -6.92 4.43
N ILE A 26 -2.03 -7.63 3.68
CA ILE A 26 -2.43 -8.46 2.53
C ILE A 26 -2.51 -9.89 3.06
N ASP A 27 -3.74 -10.39 3.21
CA ASP A 27 -3.96 -11.77 3.60
C ASP A 27 -3.82 -12.67 2.36
N GLU A 28 -2.64 -13.26 2.22
CA GLU A 28 -2.33 -14.23 1.17
C GLU A 28 -1.91 -15.55 1.83
N HIS A 29 -2.40 -16.67 1.30
CA HIS A 29 -1.99 -17.99 1.74
C HIS A 29 -0.81 -18.46 0.88
N PRO A 30 0.32 -18.93 1.44
CA PRO A 30 0.52 -19.40 2.81
C PRO A 30 1.14 -18.38 3.80
N SER A 31 1.62 -17.22 3.35
CA SER A 31 2.17 -16.16 4.21
C SER A 31 1.52 -14.81 3.89
N GLY A 32 1.08 -14.13 4.95
CA GLY A 32 0.60 -12.76 4.83
C GLY A 32 1.74 -11.80 4.53
N ARG A 33 1.40 -10.67 3.93
CA ARG A 33 2.35 -9.60 3.63
C ARG A 33 1.88 -8.30 4.24
N LEU A 34 2.78 -7.59 4.92
CA LEU A 34 2.52 -6.22 5.33
C LEU A 34 2.77 -5.30 4.14
N CYS A 35 1.72 -4.65 3.66
CA CYS A 35 1.84 -3.64 2.63
C CYS A 35 2.09 -2.28 3.30
N VAL A 36 3.21 -1.66 2.97
CA VAL A 36 3.69 -0.39 3.52
C VAL A 36 3.74 0.65 2.41
N MET A 37 3.06 1.78 2.63
CA MET A 37 3.04 2.89 1.67
C MET A 37 3.87 4.04 2.20
N TYR A 38 4.78 4.49 1.34
CA TYR A 38 5.59 5.68 1.55
C TYR A 38 5.12 6.78 0.60
N GLN A 39 5.73 7.96 0.73
CA GLN A 39 5.42 9.08 -0.15
C GLN A 39 5.70 8.80 -1.64
N LYS A 40 6.68 7.93 -1.94
CA LYS A 40 7.17 7.69 -3.31
C LYS A 40 7.01 6.26 -3.80
N GLN A 41 6.64 5.33 -2.94
CA GLN A 41 6.60 3.92 -3.28
C GLN A 41 5.66 3.14 -2.37
N ILE A 42 5.29 1.96 -2.83
CA ILE A 42 4.57 0.95 -2.07
C ILE A 42 5.42 -0.31 -2.07
N GLU A 43 5.58 -0.91 -0.90
CA GLU A 43 6.32 -2.15 -0.68
C GLU A 43 5.44 -3.16 0.05
N ALA A 44 5.57 -4.44 -0.27
CA ALA A 44 5.03 -5.55 0.51
C ALA A 44 6.17 -6.28 1.20
N ILE A 45 6.05 -6.46 2.51
CA ILE A 45 7.05 -7.13 3.34
C ILE A 45 6.46 -8.48 3.75
N ASP A 46 7.14 -9.57 3.40
CA ASP A 46 6.73 -10.91 3.82
C ASP A 46 6.88 -11.04 5.34
N GLU A 47 5.83 -11.51 6.00
CA GLU A 47 5.77 -11.65 7.45
C GLU A 47 6.80 -12.65 8.01
N MET A 48 7.09 -13.71 7.26
CA MET A 48 7.93 -14.81 7.71
C MET A 48 9.41 -14.57 7.37
N THR A 49 9.70 -14.00 6.20
CA THR A 49 11.08 -13.82 5.74
C THR A 49 11.61 -12.41 5.95
N THR A 50 10.73 -11.43 6.20
CA THR A 50 11.05 -9.98 6.20
C THR A 50 11.56 -9.44 4.86
N ASP A 51 11.46 -10.24 3.78
CA ASP A 51 11.82 -9.80 2.45
C ASP A 51 10.84 -8.74 1.96
N SER A 52 11.39 -7.63 1.47
CA SER A 52 10.60 -6.52 0.90
C SER A 52 10.56 -6.65 -0.61
N GLN A 53 9.35 -6.65 -1.17
CA GLN A 53 9.06 -6.51 -2.58
C GLN A 53 8.46 -5.14 -2.86
N ARG A 54 9.11 -4.36 -3.73
CA ARG A 54 8.51 -3.11 -4.22
C ARG A 54 7.36 -3.42 -5.18
N LEU A 55 6.15 -2.98 -4.82
CA LEU A 55 4.93 -3.17 -5.61
C LEU A 55 4.70 -2.03 -6.59
N TYR A 56 4.97 -0.80 -6.17
CA TYR A 56 4.70 0.38 -6.98
C TYR A 56 5.69 1.50 -6.69
N ASN A 57 6.00 2.29 -7.72
CA ASN A 57 6.82 3.48 -7.61
C ASN A 57 6.07 4.64 -8.24
N PHE A 58 5.84 5.70 -7.47
CA PHE A 58 5.15 6.89 -7.95
C PHE A 58 6.07 7.65 -8.91
N ASP A 59 5.58 7.93 -10.12
CA ASP A 59 6.29 8.77 -11.08
C ASP A 59 6.33 10.22 -10.57
N PRO A 60 7.51 10.78 -10.22
CA PRO A 60 7.65 12.14 -9.71
C PRO A 60 7.06 13.21 -10.64
N SER A 61 7.03 12.95 -11.95
CA SER A 61 6.47 13.88 -12.94
C SER A 61 4.94 13.92 -12.93
N LYS A 62 4.30 12.88 -12.37
CA LYS A 62 2.86 12.80 -12.15
C LYS A 62 2.46 13.28 -10.75
N VAL A 63 3.40 13.79 -9.94
CA VAL A 63 3.21 14.25 -8.54
C VAL A 63 2.44 15.56 -8.47
N LYS A 64 1.19 15.51 -8.93
CA LYS A 64 0.05 16.12 -8.25
C LYS A 64 -0.81 15.02 -7.63
N ILE A 65 -0.21 13.89 -7.25
CA ILE A 65 -0.88 12.83 -6.52
C ILE A 65 -1.12 13.37 -5.11
N SER A 66 -2.18 14.17 -5.04
CA SER A 66 -3.27 14.06 -4.10
C SER A 66 -2.94 13.26 -2.85
N GLU A 67 -3.03 13.91 -1.69
CA GLU A 67 -2.65 13.32 -0.40
C GLU A 67 -3.21 11.90 -0.25
N LEU A 68 -2.34 10.92 0.04
CA LEU A 68 -2.75 9.54 0.26
C LEU A 68 -3.69 9.50 1.46
N ARG A 69 -4.93 9.03 1.24
CA ARG A 69 -6.01 9.02 2.24
C ARG A 69 -6.30 7.62 2.76
N ALA A 70 -6.23 6.60 1.89
CA ALA A 70 -6.59 5.25 2.25
C ALA A 70 -5.85 4.21 1.42
N VAL A 71 -5.68 3.04 2.00
CA VAL A 71 -5.21 1.85 1.33
C VAL A 71 -5.95 0.64 1.89
N GLN A 72 -6.50 -0.18 1.02
CA GLN A 72 -7.31 -1.33 1.41
C GLN A 72 -7.03 -2.51 0.50
N HIS A 73 -6.82 -3.68 1.10
CA HIS A 73 -6.76 -4.95 0.38
C HIS A 73 -8.17 -5.52 0.30
N ASN A 74 -8.57 -5.99 -0.88
CA ASN A 74 -9.90 -6.55 -1.10
C ASN A 74 -9.86 -8.07 -1.34
N THR A 75 -11.05 -8.68 -1.39
CA THR A 75 -11.23 -10.13 -1.58
C THR A 75 -10.81 -10.65 -2.97
N LYS A 76 -10.51 -9.76 -3.92
CA LYS A 76 -10.01 -10.10 -5.26
C LYS A 76 -8.48 -10.06 -5.36
N ASN A 77 -7.79 -9.92 -4.23
CA ASN A 77 -6.36 -9.70 -4.15
C ASN A 77 -5.90 -8.41 -4.86
N GLU A 78 -6.67 -7.34 -4.69
CA GLU A 78 -6.34 -6.02 -5.22
C GLU A 78 -6.08 -5.06 -4.06
N LEU A 79 -5.17 -4.12 -4.26
CA LEU A 79 -4.97 -2.96 -3.40
C LEU A 79 -5.70 -1.76 -4.00
N LEU A 80 -6.70 -1.28 -3.29
CA LEU A 80 -7.34 -0.01 -3.57
C LEU A 80 -6.55 1.08 -2.88
N ILE A 81 -6.03 2.01 -3.67
CA ILE A 81 -5.27 3.16 -3.18
C ILE A 81 -6.11 4.40 -3.41
N GLY A 82 -6.47 5.05 -2.32
CA GLY A 82 -7.29 6.24 -2.31
C GLY A 82 -6.46 7.49 -2.02
N TYR A 83 -6.57 8.47 -2.90
CA TYR A 83 -6.00 9.80 -2.77
C TYR A 83 -7.10 10.84 -2.58
N ASN A 84 -6.76 12.06 -2.20
CA ASN A 84 -7.75 13.11 -2.00
C ASN A 84 -8.44 13.60 -3.30
N MET A 85 -7.91 13.28 -4.50
CA MET A 85 -8.52 13.66 -5.79
C MET A 85 -8.72 12.49 -6.76
N SER A 86 -8.20 11.30 -6.44
CA SER A 86 -8.31 10.13 -7.31
C SER A 86 -8.19 8.82 -6.53
N CYS A 87 -8.43 7.71 -7.19
CA CYS A 87 -8.04 6.39 -6.73
C CYS A 87 -7.44 5.55 -7.85
N SER A 88 -6.65 4.55 -7.46
CA SER A 88 -6.06 3.56 -8.36
C SER A 88 -6.22 2.17 -7.76
N VAL A 89 -6.33 1.16 -8.62
CA VAL A 89 -6.37 -0.24 -8.22
C VAL A 89 -5.09 -0.91 -8.67
N LEU A 90 -4.40 -1.57 -7.74
CA LEU A 90 -3.27 -2.44 -8.05
C LEU A 90 -3.71 -3.88 -7.87
N ALA A 91 -3.87 -4.63 -8.97
CA ALA A 91 -4.12 -6.07 -8.88
C ALA A 91 -2.80 -6.79 -8.57
N LEU A 92 -2.82 -7.65 -7.55
CA LEU A 92 -1.68 -8.48 -7.14
C LEU A 92 -1.88 -9.88 -7.76
N GLN A 93 -1.09 -10.22 -8.78
CA GLN A 93 -1.16 -11.52 -9.45
C GLN A 93 0.24 -12.09 -9.62
N ASP A 94 0.51 -13.25 -9.01
CA ASP A 94 1.77 -14.01 -9.18
C ASP A 94 3.05 -13.16 -9.01
N GLY A 95 3.05 -12.24 -8.04
CA GLY A 95 4.17 -11.32 -7.79
C GLY A 95 4.30 -10.18 -8.80
N MET A 96 3.41 -10.09 -9.78
CA MET A 96 3.24 -8.94 -10.67
C MET A 96 2.17 -7.99 -10.15
N VAL A 97 2.38 -6.71 -10.42
CA VAL A 97 1.45 -5.64 -10.04
C VAL A 97 0.91 -4.99 -11.29
N PHE A 98 -0.40 -5.10 -11.47
CA PHE A 98 -1.10 -4.48 -12.60
C PHE A 98 -1.83 -3.23 -12.13
N ASN A 99 -1.40 -2.07 -12.66
CA ASN A 99 -2.02 -0.79 -12.33
C ASN A 99 -3.22 -0.53 -13.25
N SER A 100 -4.39 -0.32 -12.67
CA SER A 100 -5.55 0.18 -13.39
C SER A 100 -5.36 1.66 -13.75
N PRO A 101 -6.07 2.17 -14.77
CA PRO A 101 -6.24 3.60 -14.94
C PRO A 101 -6.77 4.24 -13.64
N GLU A 102 -6.32 5.47 -13.36
CA GLU A 102 -6.80 6.23 -12.23
C GLU A 102 -8.25 6.69 -12.47
N THR A 103 -9.06 6.63 -11.42
CA THR A 103 -10.41 7.23 -11.40
C THR A 103 -10.35 8.51 -10.59
N VAL A 104 -10.83 9.61 -11.17
CA VAL A 104 -10.81 10.93 -10.53
C VAL A 104 -12.10 11.14 -9.73
N TRP A 105 -11.98 11.66 -8.51
CA TRP A 105 -13.14 12.01 -7.70
C TRP A 105 -13.78 13.31 -8.20
N ASN A 106 -15.10 13.39 -8.18
CA ASN A 106 -15.82 14.65 -8.49
C ASN A 106 -15.63 15.72 -7.39
N ALA A 107 -15.29 15.29 -6.17
CA ALA A 107 -14.99 16.13 -5.01
C ALA A 107 -14.07 15.38 -4.04
N GLU A 108 -13.35 16.10 -3.17
CA GLU A 108 -12.45 15.48 -2.19
C GLU A 108 -13.23 14.59 -1.20
N PRO A 109 -12.86 13.29 -1.07
CA PRO A 109 -13.55 12.38 -0.17
C PRO A 109 -13.16 12.64 1.29
N THR A 110 -14.16 12.62 2.19
CA THR A 110 -13.94 12.69 3.64
C THR A 110 -13.46 11.36 4.23
N SER A 111 -13.82 10.25 3.58
CA SER A 111 -13.37 8.90 3.91
C SER A 111 -13.45 8.02 2.66
N ILE A 112 -12.64 6.96 2.62
CA ILE A 112 -12.62 5.99 1.54
C ILE A 112 -12.73 4.61 2.20
N GLY A 113 -13.72 3.82 1.79
CA GLY A 113 -13.98 2.49 2.32
C GLY A 113 -14.45 1.53 1.24
N THR A 114 -14.22 0.24 1.49
CA THR A 114 -14.85 -0.88 0.79
C THR A 114 -16.05 -1.37 1.59
N ASP A 115 -17.16 -1.61 0.90
CA ASP A 115 -18.33 -2.31 1.46
C ASP A 115 -17.98 -3.77 1.83
#